data_AF-A0AAE9PIW5-F1
#
_entry.id   AF-A0AAE9PIW5-F1
#
_cell.length_a   1.000
_cell.length_b   1.000
_cell.length_c   1.000
_cell.angle_alpha   90.00
_cell.angle_beta   90.00
_cell.angle_gamma   90.00
#
_symmetry.space_group_name_H-M   'P 1'
#
loop_
_entity.id
_entity.type
_entity.pdbx_description
1 polymer ?
#
loop_
_entity_poly.entity_id
_entity_poly.type
_entity_poly.pdbx_seq_one_letter_code
_entity_poly.pdbx_strand_id
1 'polypeptide(L)' 'MQKKKEGYYVHVYTLRDKSTKSIKIKPSRSLKEEMNVLGLKDSDIFQIQMVWYDPNKDDKK' A
#
# COMPACT_ATOMS: atom_id res chain seq x y z
N MET A 1 17.14 23.95 -2.05
CA MET A 1 16.88 23.03 -0.91
C MET A 1 15.92 21.95 -1.41
N GLN A 2 16.39 20.73 -1.69
CA GLN A 2 15.48 19.64 -2.05
C GLN A 2 14.65 19.29 -0.81
N LYS A 3 13.33 19.47 -0.87
CA LYS A 3 12.44 19.04 0.21
C LYS A 3 12.51 17.52 0.29
N LYS A 4 13.13 16.98 1.35
CA LYS A 4 13.07 15.56 1.66
C LYS A 4 11.59 15.16 1.70
N LYS A 5 11.22 14.16 0.91
CA LYS A 5 9.84 13.65 0.96
C LYS A 5 9.71 12.86 2.25
N GLU A 6 8.68 13.12 3.05
CA GLU A 6 8.45 12.34 4.27
C GLU A 6 8.08 10.90 3.91
N GLY A 7 8.62 9.95 4.68
CA GLY A 7 8.25 8.55 4.58
C GLY A 7 6.77 8.34 4.89
N TYR A 8 6.17 7.32 4.29
CA TYR A 8 4.77 7.02 4.49
C TYR A 8 4.51 5.52 4.54
N TYR A 9 3.45 5.13 5.23
CA TYR A 9 2.99 3.75 5.26
C TYR A 9 2.12 3.42 4.04
N VAL A 10 2.27 2.19 3.58
CA VAL A 10 1.55 1.61 2.44
C VAL A 10 0.97 0.27 2.88
N HIS A 11 -0.30 0.03 2.57
CA HIS A 11 -0.86 -1.31 2.61
C HIS A 11 -0.56 -2.03 1.31
N VAL A 12 0.02 -3.23 1.43
CA VAL A 12 0.34 -4.14 0.34
C VAL A 12 -0.60 -5.34 0.45
N TYR A 13 -1.46 -5.48 -0.55
CA TYR A 13 -2.42 -6.58 -0.70
C TYR A 13 -1.82 -7.62 -1.61
N THR A 14 -1.57 -8.80 -1.06
CA THR A 14 -1.25 -10.00 -1.84
C THR A 14 -2.56 -10.71 -2.13
N LEU A 15 -2.87 -10.87 -3.41
CA LEU A 15 -4.09 -11.51 -3.86
C LEU A 15 -3.86 -13.01 -4.07
N ARG A 16 -4.96 -13.79 -4.09
CA ARG A 16 -4.91 -15.24 -4.32
C ARG A 16 -4.38 -15.62 -5.70
N ASP A 17 -4.50 -14.74 -6.69
CA ASP A 17 -3.92 -14.90 -8.02
C ASP A 17 -2.41 -14.60 -8.06
N LYS A 18 -1.79 -14.35 -6.90
CA LYS A 18 -0.39 -13.97 -6.69
C LYS A 18 -0.04 -12.56 -7.18
N SER A 19 -1.01 -11.79 -7.66
CA SER A 19 -0.78 -10.39 -7.97
C SER A 19 -0.70 -9.56 -6.68
N THR A 20 -0.08 -8.39 -6.77
CA THR A 20 0.09 -7.50 -5.64
C THR A 20 -0.46 -6.12 -5.99
N LYS A 21 -1.26 -5.55 -5.09
CA LYS A 21 -1.73 -4.16 -5.17
C LYS A 21 -1.26 -3.42 -3.93
N SER A 22 -0.92 -2.15 -4.09
CA SER A 22 -0.46 -1.32 -2.98
C SER A 22 -1.21 0.00 -2.94
N ILE A 23 -1.56 0.47 -1.75
CA ILE A 23 -2.21 1.77 -1.56
C ILE A 23 -1.57 2.52 -0.40
N LYS A 24 -1.31 3.81 -0.60
CA LYS A 24 -0.82 4.68 0.47
C LYS A 24 -1.91 4.83 1.53
N ILE A 25 -1.55 4.57 2.78
CA ILE A 25 -2.46 4.72 3.91
C ILE A 25 -2.80 6.20 4.08
N LYS A 26 -4.09 6.47 4.24
CA LYS A 26 -4.61 7.80 4.57
C LYS A 26 -5.43 7.71 5.86
N PRO A 27 -5.27 8.65 6.81
CA PRO A 27 -5.94 8.58 8.11
C PRO A 27 -7.48 8.62 8.02
N SER A 28 -8.03 9.24 6.98
CA SER A 28 -9.48 9.34 6.77
C SER A 28 -10.08 8.19 5.96
N ARG A 29 -9.31 7.13 5.66
CA ARG A 29 -9.76 6.01 4.83
C ARG A 29 -9.75 4.72 5.64
N SER A 30 -10.87 4.01 5.62
CA SER A 30 -10.96 2.66 6.18
C SER A 30 -10.40 1.61 5.22
N LEU A 31 -10.02 0.45 5.74
CA LEU A 31 -9.56 -0.68 4.94
C LEU A 31 -10.59 -1.11 3.88
N LYS A 32 -11.88 -1.04 4.21
CA LYS A 32 -12.97 -1.37 3.28
C LYS A 32 -13.04 -0.39 2.12
N GLU A 33 -12.85 0.90 2.36
CA GLU A 33 -12.78 1.90 1.30
C GLU A 33 -11.52 1.75 0.45
N GLU A 34 -10.38 1.40 1.06
CA GLU A 34 -9.17 1.05 0.32
C GLU A 34 -9.41 -0.13 -0.63
N MET A 35 -10.08 -1.18 -0.17
CA MET A 35 -10.47 -2.33 -0.99
C MET A 35 -11.42 -1.93 -2.12
N ASN A 36 -12.45 -1.12 -1.84
CA ASN A 36 -13.36 -0.59 -2.86
C ASN A 36 -12.62 0.20 -3.95
N VAL A 37 -11.62 1.00 -3.57
CA VAL A 37 -10.80 1.80 -4.50
C VAL A 37 -9.89 0.91 -5.35
N LEU A 38 -9.40 -0.19 -4.78
CA LEU A 38 -8.60 -1.18 -5.48
C LEU A 38 -9.45 -2.16 -6.30
N GLY A 39 -10.78 -2.10 -6.19
CA GLY A 39 -11.72 -3.04 -6.81
C GLY A 39 -11.61 -4.46 -6.27
N LEU A 40 -11.20 -4.62 -5.01
CA LEU A 40 -10.96 -5.91 -4.37
C LEU A 40 -12.15 -6.35 -3.53
N LYS A 41 -12.44 -7.65 -3.55
CA LYS A 41 -13.31 -8.29 -2.57
C LYS A 41 -12.46 -8.99 -1.51
N ASP A 42 -13.03 -9.19 -0.32
CA ASP A 42 -12.37 -9.95 0.76
C ASP A 42 -11.89 -11.33 0.30
N SER A 43 -12.67 -12.00 -0.56
CA SER A 43 -12.34 -13.31 -1.11
C SER A 43 -11.07 -13.33 -1.98
N ASP A 44 -10.73 -12.19 -2.59
CA ASP A 44 -9.57 -12.07 -3.48
C ASP A 44 -8.27 -11.93 -2.69
N ILE A 45 -8.37 -11.49 -1.43
CA ILE A 45 -7.22 -11.20 -0.58
C ILE A 45 -6.69 -12.50 0.04
N PHE A 46 -5.40 -12.73 -0.13
CA PHE A 46 -4.68 -13.78 0.57
C PHE A 46 -4.01 -13.23 1.84
N GLN A 47 -3.37 -12.07 1.72
CA GLN A 47 -2.64 -11.44 2.82
C GLN A 47 -2.60 -9.92 2.64
N ILE A 48 -2.63 -9.19 3.76
CA ILE A 48 -2.41 -7.74 3.80
C ILE A 48 -1.21 -7.47 4.70
N GLN A 49 -0.32 -6.60 4.26
CA GLN A 49 0.86 -6.18 5.01
C GLN A 49 0.97 -4.66 5.02
N MET A 50 1.43 -4.09 6.13
CA MET A 50 1.76 -2.67 6.22
C MET A 50 3.28 -2.50 6.11
N VAL A 51 3.72 -1.70 5.14
CA VAL A 51 5.14 -1.47 4.86
C VAL A 51 5.42 0.03 4.93
N TRP A 52 6.52 0.40 5.59
CA TRP A 52 7.02 1.78 5.55
C TRP A 52 7.82 2.00 4.27
N TYR A 53 7.34 2.93 3.45
CA TYR A 53 8.06 3.42 2.27
C TYR A 53 8.84 4.69 2.60
N ASP A 54 10.15 4.66 2.37
CA ASP A 54 11.01 5.83 2.46
C ASP A 54 11.33 6.36 1.04
N PRO A 55 10.73 7.47 0.62
CA PRO A 55 10.90 8.02 -0.73
C PRO A 55 12.29 8.63 -0.98
N ASN A 56 13.16 8.70 0.04
CA ASN A 56 14.54 9.17 -0.10
C ASN A 56 15.54 8.02 -0.06
N LYS A 57 15.09 6.79 0.21
CA LYS A 57 15.88 5.61 -0.09
C LYS A 57 15.73 5.36 -1.58
N ASP A 58 16.72 5.84 -2.33
CA ASP A 58 17.00 5.32 -3.67
C ASP A 58 17.15 3.80 -3.50
N ASP A 59 16.19 3.02 -4.00
CA ASP A 59 16.36 1.59 -4.23
C ASP A 59 17.46 1.43 -5.29
N LYS A 60 18.72 1.65 -4.88
CA LYS A 60 19.90 1.22 -5.61
C LYS A 60 19.89 -0.30 -5.57
N LYS A 61 19.23 -0.87 -6.55
CA LYS A 61 19.40 -2.26 -6.94
C LYS A 61 20.71 -2.42 -7.69
#